data_AF-A0A4R0YB81-F1
#
_entry.id   AF-A0A4R0YB81-F1
#
_cell.length_a   1.000
_cell.length_b   1.000
_cell.length_c   1.000
_cell.angle_alpha   90.00
_cell.angle_beta   90.00
_cell.angle_gamma   90.00
#
_symmetry.space_group_name_H-M   'P 1'
#
loop_
_entity.id
_entity.type
_entity.pdbx_description
1 polymer ?
#
loop_
_entity_poly.entity_id
_entity_poly.type
_entity_poly.pdbx_seq_one_letter_code
_entity_poly.pdbx_strand_id
1 'polypeptide(L)'
;MAEFLLVVSGCVMVTVLVGLWRVLRGPTDADRMMAAQLLGSGGIAALLLLAVGAGNSAIVDAALSLSVLAAFASVAFALHAPEDRK
;
A
#
# COMPACT_ATOMS: atom_id res chain seq x y z
N MET A 1 15.64 -17.94 -8.51
CA MET A 1 15.56 -16.59 -7.88
C MET A 1 14.22 -15.92 -8.16
N ALA A 2 13.81 -15.79 -9.43
CA ALA A 2 12.53 -15.16 -9.79
C ALA A 2 11.29 -15.83 -9.15
N GLU A 3 11.20 -17.16 -9.14
CA GLU A 3 10.08 -17.88 -8.51
C GLU A 3 9.94 -17.57 -7.02
N PHE A 4 11.05 -17.44 -6.29
CA PHE A 4 11.03 -17.05 -4.88
C PHE A 4 10.45 -15.63 -4.70
N LEU A 5 10.86 -14.68 -5.54
CA LEU A 5 10.35 -13.30 -5.49
C LEU A 5 8.86 -13.23 -5.81
N LEU A 6 8.38 -14.04 -6.76
CA LEU A 6 6.95 -14.13 -7.08
C LEU A 6 6.14 -14.69 -5.91
N VAL A 7 6.64 -15.74 -5.24
CA VAL A 7 6.01 -16.30 -4.04
C VAL A 7 5.97 -15.28 -2.91
N VAL A 8 7.08 -14.57 -2.64
CA VAL A 8 7.13 -13.54 -1.60
C VAL A 8 6.20 -12.37 -1.94
N SER A 9 6.15 -11.92 -3.19
CA SER A 9 5.21 -10.89 -3.65
C SER A 9 3.75 -11.31 -3.40
N GLY A 10 3.40 -12.56 -3.72
CA GLY A 10 2.09 -13.14 -3.41
C GLY A 10 1.79 -13.14 -1.91
N CYS A 11 2.72 -13.58 -1.07
CA CYS A 11 2.56 -13.56 0.39
C CYS A 11 2.37 -12.15 0.95
N VAL A 12 3.13 -11.17 0.45
CA VAL A 12 2.96 -9.75 0.81
C VAL A 12 1.56 -9.28 0.42
N MET A 13 1.11 -9.58 -0.80
CA MET A 13 -0.22 -9.19 -1.27
C MET A 13 -1.33 -9.81 -0.42
N VAL A 14 -1.22 -11.08 -0.05
CA VAL A 14 -2.17 -11.75 0.87
C VAL A 14 -2.19 -11.05 2.23
N THR A 15 -1.02 -10.73 2.78
CA THR A 15 -0.92 -10.03 4.07
C THR A 15 -1.58 -8.65 4.01
N VAL A 16 -1.37 -7.91 2.91
CA VAL A 16 -2.00 -6.62 2.66
C VAL A 16 -3.51 -6.76 2.55
N LEU A 17 -4.02 -7.75 1.82
CA LEU A 17 -5.45 -7.99 1.68
C LEU A 17 -6.12 -8.32 3.03
N VAL A 18 -5.47 -9.14 3.86
CA VAL A 18 -5.95 -9.46 5.21
C VAL A 18 -5.94 -8.22 6.11
N GLY A 19 -4.85 -7.44 6.06
CA GLY A 19 -4.75 -6.17 6.79
C GLY A 19 -5.82 -5.16 6.35
N LEU A 20 -6.00 -5.00 5.04
CA LEU A 20 -6.98 -4.11 4.44
C LEU A 20 -8.41 -4.52 4.83
N TRP A 21 -8.74 -5.80 4.75
CA TRP A 21 -10.03 -6.32 5.21
C TRP A 21 -10.29 -5.95 6.67
N ARG A 22 -9.29 -6.16 7.55
CA ARG A 22 -9.43 -5.87 8.98
C ARG A 22 -9.64 -4.38 9.23
N VAL A 23 -8.91 -3.53 8.52
CA VAL A 23 -8.94 -2.08 8.73
C VAL A 23 -10.17 -1.42 8.08
N LEU A 24 -10.65 -1.91 6.93
CA LEU A 24 -11.89 -1.44 6.31
C LEU A 24 -13.15 -1.72 7.15
N ARG A 25 -13.08 -2.72 8.05
CA ARG A 25 -14.13 -2.97 9.06
C ARG A 25 -14.05 -2.03 10.27
N GLY A 26 -12.98 -1.25 10.38
CA GLY A 26 -12.80 -0.25 11.42
C GLY A 26 -13.79 0.91 11.23
N PRO A 27 -14.46 1.39 12.29
CA PRO A 27 -15.46 2.44 12.20
C PRO A 27 -14.86 3.86 12.12
N THR A 28 -13.56 4.03 12.37
CA THR A 28 -12.96 5.37 12.52
C THR A 28 -12.31 5.88 11.23
N ASP A 29 -12.22 7.20 11.08
CA ASP A 29 -11.49 7.81 9.95
C ASP A 29 -9.98 7.48 10.01
N ALA A 30 -9.43 7.32 11.22
CA ALA A 30 -8.05 6.86 11.41
C ALA A 30 -7.82 5.45 10.85
N ASP A 31 -8.81 4.54 10.95
CA ASP A 31 -8.73 3.22 10.34
C ASP A 31 -8.65 3.36 8.81
N ARG A 32 -9.49 4.20 8.19
CA ARG A 32 -9.44 4.41 6.73
C ARG A 32 -8.08 4.94 6.26
N MET A 33 -7.45 5.84 7.02
CA MET A 33 -6.09 6.30 6.76
C MET A 33 -5.07 5.15 6.86
N MET A 34 -5.15 4.32 7.91
CA MET A 34 -4.30 3.15 8.05
C MET A 34 -4.50 2.14 6.91
N ALA A 35 -5.73 1.96 6.42
CA ALA A 35 -6.04 1.11 5.28
C ALA A 35 -5.37 1.63 4.01
N ALA A 36 -5.46 2.94 3.74
CA ALA A 36 -4.77 3.57 2.63
C ALA A 36 -3.24 3.44 2.74
N GLN A 37 -2.69 3.61 3.95
CA GLN A 37 -1.25 3.47 4.21
C GLN A 37 -0.75 2.03 3.99
N LEU A 38 -1.51 1.04 4.47
CA LEU A 38 -1.23 -0.38 4.31
C LEU A 38 -1.29 -0.79 2.84
N LEU A 39 -2.33 -0.36 2.13
CA LEU A 39 -2.48 -0.63 0.70
C LEU A 39 -1.36 0.03 -0.09
N GLY A 40 -1.01 1.28 0.23
CA GLY A 40 0.08 2.02 -0.41
C GLY A 40 1.41 1.28 -0.22
N SER A 41 1.92 1.21 1.00
CA SER A 41 3.22 0.61 1.30
C SER A 41 3.32 -0.86 0.89
N GLY A 42 2.28 -1.65 1.15
CA GLY A 42 2.25 -3.07 0.83
C GLY A 42 2.09 -3.35 -0.67
N GLY A 43 1.26 -2.57 -1.37
CA GLY A 43 1.12 -2.65 -2.82
C GLY A 43 2.41 -2.27 -3.55
N ILE A 44 3.08 -1.20 -3.12
CA ILE A 44 4.40 -0.79 -3.66
C ILE A 44 5.43 -1.91 -3.45
N ALA A 45 5.49 -2.48 -2.25
CA ALA A 45 6.40 -3.60 -1.95
C ALA A 45 6.14 -4.82 -2.85
N ALA A 46 4.87 -5.19 -3.03
CA ALA A 46 4.49 -6.30 -3.91
C ALA A 46 4.89 -6.03 -5.37
N LEU A 47 4.64 -4.81 -5.89
CA LEU A 47 5.00 -4.40 -7.25
C LEU A 47 6.51 -4.41 -7.46
N LEU A 48 7.32 -3.93 -6.51
CA LEU A 48 8.78 -3.95 -6.63
C LEU A 48 9.34 -5.37 -6.67
N LEU A 49 8.83 -6.28 -5.83
CA LEU A 49 9.20 -7.70 -5.87
C LEU A 49 8.81 -8.34 -7.22
N LEU A 50 7.63 -7.99 -7.74
CA LEU A 50 7.16 -8.43 -9.06
C LEU A 50 8.05 -7.89 -10.18
N ALA A 51 8.47 -6.63 -10.10
CA ALA A 51 9.34 -5.99 -11.09
C ALA A 51 10.70 -6.69 -11.20
N VAL A 52 11.30 -7.03 -10.05
CA VAL A 52 12.57 -7.77 -10.01
C VAL A 52 12.38 -9.21 -10.51
N GLY A 53 11.27 -9.87 -10.14
CA GLY A 53 10.96 -11.22 -10.61
C GLY A 53 10.67 -11.31 -12.12
N ALA A 54 10.01 -10.30 -12.69
CA ALA A 54 9.64 -10.24 -14.10
C ALA A 54 10.70 -9.55 -14.99
N GLY A 55 11.70 -8.88 -14.39
CA GLY A 55 12.71 -8.11 -15.12
C GLY A 55 12.17 -6.89 -15.87
N ASN A 56 11.03 -6.32 -15.42
CA ASN A 56 10.34 -5.24 -16.13
C ASN A 56 10.45 -3.90 -15.38
N SER A 57 11.24 -2.99 -15.93
CA SER A 57 11.46 -1.65 -15.37
C SER A 57 10.19 -0.77 -15.34
N ALA A 58 9.23 -1.00 -16.24
CA ALA A 58 7.98 -0.23 -16.24
C ALA A 58 7.14 -0.45 -14.96
N ILE A 59 7.28 -1.61 -14.32
CA ILE A 59 6.62 -1.90 -13.04
C ILE A 59 7.25 -1.08 -11.91
N VAL A 60 8.55 -0.81 -11.98
CA VAL A 60 9.24 0.05 -11.00
C VAL A 60 8.73 1.48 -11.10
N ASP A 61 8.58 2.01 -12.32
CA ASP A 61 8.09 3.37 -12.54
C ASP A 61 6.65 3.56 -12.01
N ALA A 62 5.79 2.57 -12.25
CA ALA A 62 4.45 2.53 -11.67
C ALA A 62 4.47 2.47 -10.13
N ALA A 63 5.35 1.66 -9.54
CA ALA A 63 5.49 1.56 -8.08
C ALA A 63 5.97 2.86 -7.44
N LEU A 64 6.94 3.55 -8.06
CA LEU A 64 7.44 4.85 -7.58
C LEU A 64 6.38 5.94 -7.71
N SER A 65 5.64 5.96 -8.83
CA SER A 65 4.52 6.89 -9.04
C SER A 65 3.42 6.70 -7.98
N LEU A 66 3.04 5.44 -7.72
CA LEU A 66 2.08 5.11 -6.67
C LEU A 66 2.62 5.45 -5.27
N SER A 67 3.93 5.33 -5.02
CA SER A 67 4.55 5.70 -3.74
C SER A 67 4.39 7.18 -3.43
N VAL A 68 4.65 8.03 -4.42
CA VAL A 68 4.46 9.48 -4.28
C VAL A 68 2.99 9.81 -4.03
N LEU A 69 2.07 9.19 -4.80
CA LEU A 69 0.62 9.38 -4.59
C LEU A 69 0.14 8.88 -3.23
N ALA A 70 0.68 7.77 -2.73
CA ALA A 70 0.35 7.25 -1.40
C ALA A 70 0.77 8.24 -0.31
N ALA A 71 1.96 8.83 -0.40
CA ALA A 71 2.40 9.86 0.53
C ALA A 71 1.49 11.11 0.49
N PHE A 72 1.09 11.55 -0.71
CA PHE A 72 0.12 12.64 -0.85
C PHE A 72 -1.25 12.28 -0.26
N ALA A 73 -1.73 11.05 -0.44
CA ALA A 73 -2.98 10.59 0.15
C ALA A 73 -2.92 10.61 1.68
N SER A 74 -1.81 10.17 2.29
CA SER A 74 -1.59 10.25 3.75
C SER A 74 -1.68 11.69 4.25
N VAL A 75 -1.02 12.62 3.57
CA VAL A 75 -1.00 14.05 3.93
C VAL A 75 -2.38 14.68 3.75
N ALA A 76 -3.05 14.41 2.63
CA ALA A 76 -4.40 14.91 2.36
C ALA A 76 -5.38 14.43 3.43
N PHE A 77 -5.29 13.16 3.84
CA PHE A 77 -6.13 12.61 4.90
C PHE A 77 -5.83 13.24 6.26
N ALA A 78 -4.56 13.44 6.60
CA ALA A 78 -4.16 14.12 7.82
C ALA A 78 -4.66 15.58 7.89
N LEU A 79 -4.72 16.27 6.75
CA LEU A 79 -5.23 17.64 6.65
C LEU A 79 -6.76 17.74 6.69
N HIS A 80 -7.48 16.72 6.22
CA HIS A 80 -8.95 16.70 6.17
C HIS A 80 -9.61 15.93 7.32
N ALA A 81 -8.82 15.33 8.22
CA ALA A 81 -9.35 14.73 9.43
C ALA A 81 -10.09 15.83 10.22
N PRO A 82 -11.39 15.64 10.53
CA PRO A 82 -12.14 16.67 11.24
C PRO A 82 -11.44 16.96 12.57
N GLU A 83 -11.06 18.22 12.77
CA GLU A 83 -10.57 18.66 14.07
C GLU A 83 -11.67 18.37 15.10
N ASP A 84 -11.43 17.43 16.01
CA ASP A 84 -12.08 17.46 17.32
C ASP A 84 -11.53 18.69 18.05
N ARG A 85 -12.06 19.85 17.64
CA ARG A 85 -11.73 21.16 18.17
C ARG A 85 -12.33 21.24 19.57
N LYS A 86 -11.49 20.92 20.55
CA LYS A 86 -11.75 21.24 21.96
C LYS A 86 -11.86 22.75 22.17
#